data_AF-A0A480BQ66-F1
#
_entry.id   AF-A0A480BQ66-F1
#
_cell.length_a   1.000
_cell.length_b   1.000
_cell.length_c   1.000
_cell.angle_alpha   90.00
_cell.angle_beta   90.00
_cell.angle_gamma   90.00
#
_symmetry.space_group_name_H-M   'P 1'
#
loop_
_entity.id
_entity.type
_entity.pdbx_description
1 polymer ?
#
loop_
_entity_poly.entity_id
_entity_poly.type
_entity_poly.pdbx_seq_one_letter_code
_entity_poly.pdbx_strand_id
1 'polypeptide(L)' 'GGWGYAEEFPVARYVADALVLPIFEGVEPILELKVIGRQLLGDGA' A
#
# COMPACT_ATOMS: atom_id res chain seq x y z
N GLY A 1 15.44 1.61 -15.63
CA GLY A 1 16.08 2.63 -16.49
C GLY A 1 15.01 3.40 -17.25
N GLY A 2 15.37 4.26 -18.20
CA GLY A 2 14.42 5.19 -18.88
C GLY A 2 13.19 4.52 -19.51
N TRP A 3 13.28 3.23 -19.85
CA TRP A 3 12.18 2.39 -20.32
C TRP A 3 10.96 2.37 -19.40
N GLY A 4 11.14 2.54 -18.09
CA GLY A 4 10.02 2.58 -17.14
C GLY A 4 9.24 3.90 -17.13
N TYR A 5 9.77 4.94 -17.79
CA TYR A 5 9.16 6.27 -17.91
C TYR A 5 8.61 6.53 -19.31
N ALA A 6 8.85 5.61 -20.26
CA ALA A 6 8.34 5.68 -21.62
C ALA A 6 6.90 5.14 -21.63
N GLU A 7 5.98 5.83 -22.31
CA GLU A 7 4.54 5.48 -22.31
C GLU A 7 4.23 4.17 -23.05
N GLU A 8 5.15 3.70 -23.89
CA GLU A 8 5.01 2.44 -24.64
C GLU A 8 5.06 1.20 -23.73
N PHE A 9 5.56 1.35 -22.50
CA PHE A 9 5.60 0.28 -21.50
C PHE A 9 4.58 0.53 -20.39
N PRO A 10 3.89 -0.52 -19.91
CA PRO A 10 2.82 -0.37 -18.94
C PRO A 10 3.31 -0.06 -17.52
N VAL A 11 4.63 -0.06 -17.27
CA VAL A 11 5.21 0.13 -15.93
C VAL A 11 4.72 1.42 -15.27
N ALA A 12 4.69 2.53 -16.02
CA ALA A 12 4.20 3.80 -15.49
C ALA A 12 2.71 3.73 -15.10
N ARG A 13 1.89 3.06 -15.91
CA ARG A 13 0.46 2.84 -15.62
C ARG A 13 0.27 2.00 -14.36
N TYR A 14 1.00 0.89 -14.22
CA TYR A 14 0.89 0.03 -13.04
C TYR A 14 1.28 0.75 -11.75
N VAL A 15 2.34 1.56 -11.78
CA VAL A 15 2.72 2.37 -10.62
C VAL A 15 1.61 3.35 -10.28
N ALA A 16 1.09 4.11 -11.26
CA ALA A 16 0.03 5.07 -11.04
C ALA A 16 -1.25 4.41 -10.48
N ASP A 17 -1.65 3.26 -11.02
CA ASP A 17 -2.83 2.53 -10.56
C ASP A 17 -2.63 1.97 -9.13
N ALA A 18 -1.40 1.53 -8.79
CA ALA A 18 -1.08 1.00 -7.47
C ALA A 18 -1.03 2.08 -6.36
N LEU A 19 -0.91 3.37 -6.70
CA LEU A 19 -0.87 4.45 -5.69
C LEU A 19 -2.17 4.57 -4.88
N VAL A 20 -3.27 3.97 -5.35
CA VAL A 20 -4.52 3.91 -4.59
C VAL A 20 -4.47 2.90 -3.44
N LEU A 21 -3.60 1.89 -3.53
CA LEU A 21 -3.52 0.77 -2.58
C LEU A 21 -3.26 1.20 -1.12
N PRO A 22 -2.32 2.12 -0.81
CA PRO A 22 -2.08 2.54 0.57
C PRO A 22 -3.16 3.47 1.15
N ILE A 23 -4.16 3.88 0.36
CA ILE A 23 -5.20 4.85 0.81
C ILE A 23 -6.64 4.32 0.75
N PHE A 24 -6.93 3.29 -0.04
CA PHE A 24 -8.28 2.71 -0.13
C PHE A 24 -8.55 1.70 1.00
N GLU A 25 -9.83 1.53 1.37
CA GLU A 25 -10.28 0.57 2.41
C GLU A 25 -9.61 0.73 3.79
N GLY A 26 -8.96 1.87 4.03
CA GLY A 26 -8.22 2.20 5.24
C GLY A 26 -6.81 2.62 4.88
N VAL A 27 -6.42 3.86 5.23
CA VAL A 27 -5.06 4.34 4.96
C VAL A 27 -4.02 3.48 5.69
N GLU A 28 -2.85 3.30 5.09
CA GLU A 28 -1.77 2.44 5.58
C GLU A 28 -1.49 2.61 7.09
N PRO A 29 -1.34 3.83 7.65
CA PRO A 29 -1.14 3.99 9.10
C PRO A 29 -2.27 3.44 9.97
N ILE A 30 -3.53 3.46 9.50
CA ILE A 30 -4.67 2.93 10.24
C ILE A 30 -4.65 1.40 10.25
N LEU A 31 -4.29 0.78 9.13
CA LEU A 31 -4.15 -0.67 9.04
C LEU A 31 -2.96 -1.18 9.86
N GLU A 32 -1.84 -0.45 9.85
CA GLU A 32 -0.68 -0.73 10.71
C GLU A 32 -1.05 -0.72 12.19
N LEU A 33 -1.73 0.33 12.66
CA LEU A 33 -2.20 0.42 14.05
C LEU A 33 -3.12 -0.74 14.41
N LYS A 34 -4.00 -1.17 13.50
CA LYS A 34 -4.89 -2.31 13.70
C LYS A 34 -4.12 -3.63 13.82
N VAL A 35 -3.14 -3.88 12.95
CA VAL A 35 -2.35 -5.12 12.95
C VAL A 35 -1.39 -5.16 14.14
N ILE A 36 -0.56 -4.13 14.30
CA ILE A 36 0.43 -4.04 15.38
C ILE A 36 -0.28 -3.97 16.74
N GLY A 37 -1.29 -3.13 16.87
CA GLY A 37 -2.06 -3.01 18.11
C GLY A 37 -2.71 -4.33 18.53
N ARG A 38 -3.24 -5.12 17.58
CA ARG A 38 -3.75 -6.46 17.87
C ARG A 38 -2.64 -7.42 18.29
N GLN A 39 -1.47 -7.40 17.65
CA GLN A 39 -0.35 -8.26 18.03
C GLN A 39 0.20 -7.94 19.43
N LEU A 40 0.20 -6.66 19.81
CA LEU A 40 0.76 -6.23 21.10
C LEU A 40 -0.26 -6.31 22.25
N LEU A 41 -1.55 -6.08 21.97
CA LEU A 41 -2.58 -5.87 23.00
C LEU A 41 -3.77 -6.85 22.89
N GLY A 42 -3.89 -7.58 21.78
CA GLY A 42 -5.07 -8.40 21.47
C GLY A 42 -5.15 -9.74 22.20
N ASP A 43 -4.03 -10.26 22.70
CA ASP A 43 -3.93 -11.55 23.41
C ASP A 43 -3.60 -11.37 24.90
N GLY A 44 -4.39 -10.53 25.58
CA GLY A 44 -4.45 -10.43 27.04
C GLY A 44 -5.63 -11.20 27.64
N ALA A 45 -5.87 -12.44 27.19
CA ALA A 45 -6.87 -13.36 27.75
C ALA A 45 -6.29 -14.76 27.92
#